data_AF-A0A0S3SXI3-F1
#
_entry.id   AF-A0A0S3SXI3-F1
#
_cell.length_a   1.000
_cell.length_b   1.000
_cell.length_c   1.000
_cell.angle_alpha   90.00
_cell.angle_beta   90.00
_cell.angle_gamma   90.00
#
_symmetry.space_group_name_H-M   'P 1'
#
loop_
_entity.id
_entity.type
_entity.pdbx_description
1 polymer ?
#
loop_
_entity_poly.entity_id
_entity_poly.type
_entity_poly.pdbx_seq_one_letter_code
_entity_poly.pdbx_strand_id
1 'polypeptide(L)' 'VDGIPTRFALVQWNGLSPDDTSWEKWQELKSLYDLEDKVLAEGDGIVMQGPLDEGARPKRVVKRPAGWSDFIHH' A
#
# COMPACT_ATOMS: atom_id res chain seq x y z
N VAL A 1 11.51 -7.97 32.53
CA VAL A 1 10.57 -8.71 31.66
C VAL A 1 10.93 -8.30 30.24
N ASP A 2 11.64 -9.16 29.52
CA ASP A 2 11.99 -8.88 28.12
C ASP A 2 10.72 -9.07 27.28
N GLY A 3 10.04 -7.96 26.97
CA GLY A 3 8.82 -7.97 26.17
C GLY A 3 9.16 -8.23 24.71
N ILE A 4 8.58 -9.27 24.11
CA ILE A 4 8.70 -9.52 22.68
C ILE A 4 7.85 -8.45 21.95
N PRO A 5 8.43 -7.64 21.05
CA PRO A 5 7.68 -6.64 20.29
C PRO A 5 6.60 -7.33 19.45
N THR A 6 5.34 -7.00 19.74
CA THR A 6 4.17 -7.61 19.07
C THR A 6 3.49 -6.56 18.21
N ARG A 7 3.16 -6.92 16.95
CA ARG A 7 2.47 -6.03 16.01
C ARG A 7 0.95 -6.20 16.13
N PHE A 8 0.26 -5.08 16.22
CA PHE A 8 -1.20 -4.99 16.19
C PHE A 8 -1.65 -4.17 14.98
N ALA A 9 -2.84 -4.46 14.49
CA ALA A 9 -3.50 -3.69 13.44
C ALA A 9 -4.85 -3.19 13.97
N LEU A 10 -5.18 -1.93 13.67
CA LEU A 10 -6.49 -1.37 13.95
C LEU A 10 -7.44 -1.79 12.83
N VAL A 11 -8.45 -2.58 13.16
CA VAL A 11 -9.39 -3.17 12.19
C VAL A 11 -10.72 -2.44 12.27
N GLN A 12 -11.20 -1.99 11.11
CA GLN A 12 -12.59 -1.58 10.93
C GLN A 12 -13.36 -2.76 10.35
N TRP A 13 -14.36 -3.23 11.11
CA TRP A 13 -15.13 -4.40 10.75
C TRP A 13 -16.24 -4.05 9.75
N ASN A 14 -16.48 -4.96 8.81
CA ASN A 14 -17.54 -4.79 7.84
C ASN A 14 -18.92 -4.84 8.54
N GLY A 15 -19.76 -3.84 8.27
CA GLY A 15 -21.10 -3.74 8.86
C GLY A 15 -21.15 -3.17 10.27
N LEU A 16 -20.01 -2.82 10.88
CA LEU A 16 -19.96 -2.12 12.16
C LEU A 16 -19.58 -0.65 11.99
N SER A 17 -19.84 0.13 13.04
CA SER A 17 -19.46 1.54 13.06
C SER A 17 -17.94 1.68 13.22
N PRO A 18 -17.36 2.83 12.82
CA PRO A 18 -15.95 3.11 13.11
C PRO A 18 -15.60 3.11 14.60
N ASP A 19 -16.58 3.36 15.47
CA ASP A 19 -16.38 3.34 16.93
C ASP A 19 -16.20 1.91 17.47
N ASP A 20 -16.64 0.89 16.71
CA ASP A 20 -16.46 -0.52 17.01
C ASP A 20 -15.12 -1.08 16.48
N THR A 21 -14.17 -0.20 16.12
CA THR A 21 -12.83 -0.62 15.68
C THR A 21 -12.04 -1.26 16.83
N SER A 22 -11.30 -2.32 16.52
CA SER A 22 -10.52 -3.06 17.52
C SER A 22 -9.06 -3.25 17.10
N TRP A 23 -8.18 -3.33 18.09
CA TRP A 23 -6.76 -3.67 17.90
C TRP A 23 -6.59 -5.18 17.90
N GLU A 24 -6.34 -5.76 16.74
CA GLU A 24 -6.16 -7.20 16.56
C GLU A 24 -4.69 -7.55 16.32
N LYS A 25 -4.29 -8.78 16.67
CA LYS A 25 -2.92 -9.23 16.43
C LYS A 25 -2.69 -9.40 14.94
N TRP A 26 -1.66 -8.73 14.41
CA TRP A 26 -1.32 -8.77 12.99
C TRP A 26 -1.06 -10.21 12.50
N GLN A 27 -0.39 -11.03 13.31
CA GLN A 27 -0.04 -12.41 12.93
C GLN A 27 -1.29 -13.28 12.68
N GLU A 28 -2.32 -13.12 13.52
CA GLU A 28 -3.58 -13.85 13.39
C GLU A 28 -4.36 -13.39 12.15
N LEU A 29 -4.50 -12.07 11.97
CA LEU A 29 -5.15 -11.49 10.78
C LEU A 29 -4.47 -11.87 9.47
N LYS A 30 -3.15 -11.80 9.44
CA LYS A 30 -2.34 -12.11 8.25
C LYS A 30 -2.60 -13.54 7.77
N SER A 31 -2.66 -14.48 8.70
CA SER A 31 -2.91 -15.89 8.40
C SER A 31 -4.38 -16.18 8.09
N LEU A 32 -5.31 -15.49 8.76
CA LEU A 32 -6.76 -15.74 8.60
C LEU A 32 -7.29 -15.22 7.27
N TYR A 33 -6.80 -14.05 6.83
CA TYR A 33 -7.28 -13.35 5.64
C TYR A 33 -6.27 -13.40 4.47
N ASP A 34 -5.22 -14.23 4.58
CA ASP A 34 -4.17 -14.34 3.57
C ASP A 34 -3.59 -12.99 3.14
N LEU A 35 -3.42 -12.05 4.08
CA LEU A 35 -2.89 -10.69 3.83
C LEU A 35 -1.38 -10.68 3.54
N GLU A 36 -0.84 -11.83 3.18
CA GLU A 36 0.51 -11.97 2.66
C GLU A 36 0.59 -11.39 1.27
N ASP A 37 1.67 -10.67 1.00
CA ASP A 37 1.98 -10.27 -0.36
C ASP A 37 2.21 -11.54 -1.21
N LYS A 38 1.32 -11.79 -2.17
CA LYS A 38 1.40 -12.94 -3.08
C LYS A 38 2.14 -12.59 -4.38
N VAL A 39 2.77 -11.41 -4.49
CA VAL A 39 3.63 -11.08 -5.63
C VAL A 39 5.00 -11.71 -5.42
N LEU A 40 5.10 -13.01 -5.68
CA LEU A 40 6.34 -13.54 -6.22
C LEU A 40 6.34 -13.15 -7.70
N ALA A 41 7.12 -12.13 -8.05
CA ALA A 41 7.40 -11.82 -9.45
C ALA A 41 8.20 -12.98 -10.05
N GLU A 42 7.52 -14.06 -10.45
CA GLU A 42 8.07 -15.05 -11.36
C GLU A 42 8.09 -14.41 -12.75
N GLY A 43 9.14 -13.63 -12.95
CA GLY A 43 9.41 -12.88 -14.17
C GLY A 43 10.89 -12.54 -14.17
N ASP A 44 11.70 -13.58 -14.36
CA ASP A 44 13.08 -13.41 -14.79
C ASP A 44 13.11 -12.50 -16.03
N GLY A 45 13.87 -11.41 -15.95
CA GLY A 45 14.16 -10.53 -17.08
C GLY A 45 13.32 -9.25 -17.20
N ILE A 46 13.65 -8.22 -16.41
CA ILE A 46 13.55 -6.85 -16.95
C ILE A 46 14.86 -6.54 -17.66
N VAL A 47 14.90 -6.69 -18.99
CA VAL A 47 15.97 -6.09 -19.81
C VAL A 47 15.70 -4.58 -19.88
N MET A 48 16.11 -3.84 -18.85
CA MET A 48 16.32 -2.40 -18.97
C MET A 48 17.72 -2.18 -19.55
N GLN A 49 17.86 -2.21 -20.86
CA GLN A 49 18.99 -1.55 -21.51
C GLN A 49 18.64 -0.07 -21.70
N GLY A 50 18.79 0.70 -20.63
CA GLY A 50 18.73 2.15 -20.61
C GLY A 50 19.82 2.66 -19.67
N PRO A 51 20.62 3.66 -20.07
CA PRO A 51 21.80 4.05 -19.29
C PRO A 51 21.39 4.56 -17.92
N LEU A 52 22.10 4.03 -16.92
CA LEU A 52 22.06 4.40 -15.51
C LEU A 52 22.15 5.92 -15.34
N ASP A 53 21.10 6.54 -14.79
CA ASP A 53 21.26 7.70 -13.92
C ASP A 53 20.77 7.27 -12.54
N GLU A 54 21.73 6.99 -11.66
CA GLU A 54 21.55 6.34 -10.38
C GLU A 54 20.76 7.25 -9.41
N GLY A 55 19.63 6.76 -8.92
CA GLY A 55 19.17 7.07 -7.56
C GLY A 55 18.00 8.05 -7.38
N ALA A 56 17.41 8.64 -8.43
CA ALA A 56 16.24 9.50 -8.25
C ALA A 56 14.92 8.73 -8.45
N ARG A 57 14.21 8.42 -7.35
CA ARG A 57 12.79 7.99 -7.39
C ARG A 57 12.01 8.94 -8.30
N PRO A 58 11.17 8.45 -9.24
CA PRO A 58 10.41 9.32 -10.13
C PRO A 58 9.63 10.36 -9.31
N LYS A 59 10.03 11.64 -9.42
CA LYS A 59 9.35 12.72 -8.72
C LYS A 59 7.95 12.85 -9.32
N ARG A 60 6.94 12.88 -8.44
CA ARG A 60 5.53 13.08 -8.82
C ARG A 60 5.41 14.29 -9.76
N VAL A 61 4.83 14.08 -10.93
CA VAL A 61 4.49 15.18 -11.84
C VAL A 61 3.37 15.99 -11.21
N VAL A 62 3.66 17.21 -10.75
CA VAL A 62 2.67 18.15 -10.17
C VAL A 62 2.10 19.11 -11.22
N LYS A 63 2.33 18.83 -12.51
CA LYS A 63 1.76 19.66 -13.58
C LYS A 63 0.26 19.39 -13.68
N ARG A 64 -0.52 20.47 -13.68
CA ARG A 64 -1.96 20.40 -13.95
C ARG A 64 -2.17 19.74 -15.31
N PRO A 65 -3.00 18.68 -15.41
CA PRO A 65 -3.36 18.09 -16.70
C PRO A 65 -3.96 19.13 -17.64
N ALA A 66 -3.61 19.08 -18.92
CA ALA A 66 -4.32 19.85 -19.95
C ALA A 66 -5.77 19.37 -20.00
N GLY A 67 -6.75 20.29 -20.01
CA GLY A 67 -8.19 19.97 -19.96
C GLY A 67 -8.81 19.96 -18.56
N TRP A 68 -8.07 20.30 -17.49
CA TRP A 68 -8.66 20.42 -16.13
C TRP A 68 -9.83 21.40 -16.06
N SER A 69 -9.84 22.44 -16.89
CA SER A 69 -10.91 23.44 -16.98
C SER A 69 -12.23 22.86 -17.50
N ASP A 70 -12.19 21.73 -18.20
CA ASP A 70 -13.36 21.15 -18.87
C ASP A 70 -14.28 20.40 -17.87
N PHE A 71 -13.81 20.19 -16.64
CA PHE A 71 -14.52 19.47 -15.58
C PHE A 71 -15.18 20.39 -14.53
N ILE A 72 -15.10 21.71 -14.69
CA ILE A 72 -15.85 22.65 -13.84
C ILE A 72 -17.24 22.82 -14.46
N HIS A 73 -18.21 22.02 -14.02
CA HIS A 73 -19.63 22.25 -14.34
C HIS A 73 -20.17 23.44 -13.53
N HIS A 74 -20.90 24.32 -14.22
CA HIS A 74 -21.48 25.57 -13.70
C HIS A 74 -22.85 25.35 -13.04
#